data_AF-A0A0Y0USB2-F1
#
_entry.id   AF-A0A0Y0USB2-F1
#
_cell.length_a   1.000
_cell.length_b   1.000
_cell.length_c   1.000
_cell.angle_alpha   90.00
_cell.angle_beta   90.00
_cell.angle_gamma   90.00
#
_symmetry.space_group_name_H-M   'P 1'
#
loop_
_entity.id
_entity.type
_entity.pdbx_description
1 polymer ?
#
loop_
_entity_poly.entity_id
_entity_poly.type
_entity_poly.pdbx_seq_one_letter_code
_entity_poly.pdbx_strand_id
1 'polypeptide(L)'
;MPTEQQSIVISNEIRTAILRLHQLDDAECAELLIGLQNIGLTDDKSIWEIIGLAADTGSTWKTLQIGELKTLLALAIGDKHATLQGCDWVHHFGQMEESRRRVYRCVDGLLNMHKTEMFHHTLELMHSTETLYLAMDLLKRKQRFFGLDELGSDL
;
A
#
# COMPACT_ATOMS: atom_id res chain seq x y z
N MET A 1 29.82 -3.79 -3.71
CA MET A 1 28.93 -4.46 -2.72
C MET A 1 28.60 -3.43 -1.65
N PRO A 2 27.34 -3.20 -1.30
CA PRO A 2 27.00 -2.36 -0.17
C PRO A 2 27.64 -2.95 1.09
N THR A 3 28.25 -2.11 1.93
CA THR A 3 28.80 -2.51 3.22
C THR A 3 27.66 -2.88 4.17
N GLU A 4 27.83 -3.87 5.06
CA GLU A 4 26.80 -4.30 6.02
C GLU A 4 26.18 -3.12 6.82
N GLN A 5 26.98 -2.08 7.09
CA GLN A 5 26.51 -0.83 7.71
C GLN A 5 25.46 -0.08 6.88
N GLN A 6 25.58 -0.07 5.54
CA GLN A 6 24.58 0.57 4.66
C GLN A 6 23.26 -0.18 4.70
N SER A 7 23.28 -1.52 4.76
CA SER A 7 22.05 -2.33 4.87
C SER A 7 21.32 -2.08 6.19
N ILE A 8 22.05 -1.90 7.30
CA ILE A 8 21.47 -1.62 8.61
C ILE A 8 20.84 -0.22 8.66
N VAL A 9 21.50 0.79 8.09
CA VAL A 9 20.98 2.18 8.05
C VAL A 9 19.69 2.25 7.23
N ILE A 10 19.67 1.64 6.04
CA ILE A 10 18.48 1.59 5.17
C ILE A 10 17.31 0.93 5.90
N SER A 11 17.57 -0.16 6.64
CA SER A 11 16.55 -0.85 7.43
C SER A 11 15.96 0.05 8.53
N ASN A 12 16.80 0.84 9.22
CA ASN A 12 16.35 1.75 10.28
C ASN A 12 15.54 2.95 9.75
N GLU A 13 15.94 3.52 8.61
CA GLU A 13 15.21 4.61 7.95
C GLU A 13 13.82 4.13 7.49
N ILE A 14 13.75 2.96 6.84
CA ILE A 14 12.50 2.33 6.41
C ILE A 14 11.59 2.08 7.61
N ARG A 15 12.12 1.47 8.69
CA ARG A 15 11.36 1.26 9.91
C ARG A 15 10.80 2.58 10.45
N THR A 16 11.63 3.60 10.58
CA THR A 16 11.23 4.90 11.15
C THR A 16 10.14 5.55 10.31
N ALA A 17 10.25 5.50 8.98
CA ALA A 17 9.25 6.03 8.07
C ALA A 17 7.91 5.27 8.19
N ILE A 18 7.93 3.93 8.32
CA ILE A 18 6.71 3.13 8.49
C ILE A 18 6.00 3.47 9.82
N LEU A 19 6.74 3.71 10.91
CA LEU A 19 6.13 4.08 12.19
C LEU A 19 5.37 5.40 12.14
N ARG A 20 5.85 6.35 11.34
CA ARG A 20 5.20 7.66 11.14
C ARG A 20 4.46 7.77 9.82
N LEU A 21 4.01 6.64 9.24
CA LEU A 21 3.44 6.56 7.88
C LEU A 21 2.41 7.66 7.56
N HIS A 22 1.51 7.93 8.50
CA HIS A 22 0.44 8.94 8.36
C HIS A 22 0.94 10.39 8.38
N GLN A 23 2.14 10.63 8.90
CA GLN A 23 2.78 11.94 8.98
C GLN A 23 3.69 12.23 7.78
N LEU A 24 3.94 11.23 6.93
CA LEU A 24 4.82 11.38 5.78
C LEU A 24 4.18 12.30 4.72
N ASP A 25 4.97 13.24 4.22
CA ASP A 25 4.61 13.98 3.02
C ASP A 25 4.78 13.14 1.73
N ASP A 26 4.49 13.73 0.57
CA ASP A 26 4.58 13.05 -0.72
C ASP A 26 6.03 12.66 -1.07
N ALA A 27 7.02 13.48 -0.70
CA ALA A 27 8.42 13.21 -0.98
C ALA A 27 8.95 12.07 -0.10
N GLU A 28 8.65 12.11 1.20
CA GLU A 28 9.01 11.05 2.14
C GLU A 28 8.34 9.72 1.79
N CYS A 29 7.11 9.75 1.24
CA CYS A 29 6.46 8.55 0.73
C CYS A 29 7.14 7.97 -0.51
N ALA A 30 7.59 8.84 -1.42
CA ALA A 30 8.35 8.40 -2.59
C ALA A 30 9.70 7.78 -2.18
N GLU A 31 10.38 8.38 -1.21
CA GLU A 31 11.63 7.85 -0.64
C GLU A 31 11.41 6.49 0.03
N LEU A 32 10.35 6.34 0.84
CA LEU A 32 10.01 5.06 1.46
C LEU A 32 9.68 3.99 0.41
N LEU A 33 8.95 4.34 -0.65
CA LEU A 33 8.65 3.43 -1.75
C LEU A 33 9.94 2.93 -2.44
N ILE A 34 10.86 3.84 -2.74
CA ILE A 34 12.18 3.50 -3.31
C ILE A 34 12.98 2.62 -2.35
N GLY A 35 12.99 2.96 -1.06
CA GLY A 35 13.63 2.15 -0.02
C GLY A 35 13.12 0.71 0.00
N LEU A 36 11.79 0.53 0.00
CA LEU A 36 11.16 -0.79 -0.02
C LEU A 36 11.40 -1.55 -1.33
N GLN A 37 11.55 -0.87 -2.47
CA GLN A 37 11.92 -1.50 -3.74
C GLN A 37 13.37 -2.00 -3.73
N ASN A 38 14.25 -1.34 -3.00
CA ASN A 38 15.69 -1.61 -2.98
C ASN A 38 16.17 -2.48 -1.79
N ILE A 39 15.31 -2.75 -0.80
CA ILE A 39 15.68 -3.50 0.41
C ILE A 39 16.00 -4.99 0.14
N GLY A 40 15.76 -5.49 -1.08
CA GLY A 40 16.09 -6.87 -1.47
C GLY A 40 15.21 -7.94 -0.83
N LEU A 41 14.09 -7.53 -0.21
CA LEU A 41 13.07 -8.43 0.33
C LEU A 41 11.97 -8.66 -0.71
N THR A 42 11.38 -9.86 -0.69
CA THR A 42 10.26 -10.23 -1.55
C THR A 42 8.97 -9.58 -1.06
N ASP A 43 8.07 -9.24 -1.99
CA ASP A 43 6.87 -8.46 -1.70
C ASP A 43 5.85 -9.16 -0.80
N ASP A 44 5.92 -10.49 -0.69
CA ASP A 44 5.07 -11.34 0.14
C ASP A 44 5.46 -11.32 1.63
N LYS A 45 6.66 -10.82 1.96
CA LYS A 45 7.09 -10.67 3.35
C LYS A 45 6.22 -9.69 4.11
N SER A 46 6.08 -9.92 5.41
CA SER A 46 5.22 -9.09 6.22
C SER A 46 5.93 -7.85 6.73
N ILE A 47 5.21 -6.72 6.78
CA ILE A 47 5.73 -5.46 7.29
C ILE A 47 6.12 -5.57 8.77
N TRP A 48 5.40 -6.36 9.57
CA TRP A 48 5.71 -6.51 11.00
C TRP A 48 7.12 -7.11 11.25
N GLU A 49 7.63 -7.92 10.32
CA GLU A 49 8.99 -8.48 10.39
C GLU A 49 10.06 -7.39 10.20
N ILE A 50 9.74 -6.33 9.45
CA ILE A 50 10.62 -5.17 9.22
C ILE A 50 10.55 -4.21 10.41
N ILE A 51 9.35 -3.87 10.87
CA ILE A 51 9.20 -2.92 11.98
C ILE A 51 9.53 -3.54 13.33
N GLY A 52 9.56 -4.87 13.49
CA GLY A 52 9.91 -5.52 14.74
C GLY A 52 8.96 -5.19 15.90
N LEU A 53 7.70 -4.90 15.60
CA LEU A 53 6.65 -4.59 16.58
C LEU A 53 5.54 -5.62 16.50
N ALA A 54 5.05 -6.02 17.68
CA ALA A 54 3.85 -6.84 17.78
C ALA A 54 2.64 -5.97 17.42
N ALA A 55 2.09 -6.15 16.21
CA ALA A 55 0.79 -5.59 15.86
C ALA A 55 -0.32 -6.33 16.60
N ASP A 56 -1.37 -5.59 16.99
CA ASP A 56 -2.55 -6.14 17.64
C ASP A 56 -3.20 -7.24 16.81
N THR A 57 -3.77 -8.22 17.51
CA THR A 57 -4.45 -9.35 16.87
C THR A 57 -5.69 -8.83 16.11
N GLY A 58 -5.72 -9.04 14.80
CA GLY A 58 -6.80 -8.56 13.93
C GLY A 58 -6.54 -7.20 13.25
N SER A 59 -5.43 -6.52 13.59
CA SER A 59 -5.02 -5.30 12.89
C SER A 59 -4.57 -5.58 11.46
N THR A 60 -4.87 -4.68 10.52
CA THR A 60 -4.34 -4.75 9.15
C THR A 60 -2.82 -4.82 9.15
N TRP A 61 -2.15 -4.12 10.06
CA TRP A 61 -0.70 -4.16 10.25
C TRP A 61 -0.15 -5.57 10.44
N LYS A 62 -0.93 -6.48 11.05
CA LYS A 62 -0.53 -7.87 11.26
C LYS A 62 -0.46 -8.68 9.97
N THR A 63 -1.32 -8.34 9.01
CA THR A 63 -1.45 -9.01 7.71
C THR A 63 -0.83 -8.23 6.55
N LEU A 64 -0.30 -7.04 6.83
CA LEU A 64 0.24 -6.15 5.81
C LEU A 64 1.53 -6.74 5.23
N GLN A 65 1.58 -6.85 3.92
CA GLN A 65 2.74 -7.32 3.16
C GLN A 65 3.47 -6.15 2.50
N ILE A 66 4.75 -6.34 2.15
CA ILE A 66 5.57 -5.31 1.51
C ILE A 66 4.92 -4.82 0.20
N GLY A 67 4.43 -5.72 -0.64
CA GLY A 67 3.76 -5.37 -1.90
C GLY A 67 2.52 -4.51 -1.70
N GLU A 68 1.75 -4.79 -0.64
CA GLU A 68 0.57 -4.00 -0.28
C GLU A 68 0.96 -2.58 0.17
N LEU A 69 1.99 -2.45 1.02
CA LEU A 69 2.49 -1.13 1.43
C LEU A 69 3.05 -0.32 0.27
N LYS A 70 3.82 -0.94 -0.64
CA LYS A 70 4.29 -0.30 -1.87
C LYS A 70 3.13 0.25 -2.70
N THR A 71 2.04 -0.52 -2.81
CA THR A 71 0.82 -0.10 -3.53
C THR A 71 0.16 1.11 -2.86
N LEU A 72 0.06 1.11 -1.53
CA LEU A 72 -0.50 2.23 -0.77
C LEU A 72 0.34 3.51 -0.89
N LEU A 73 1.67 3.38 -0.90
CA LEU A 73 2.59 4.50 -1.10
C LEU A 73 2.46 5.07 -2.52
N ALA A 74 2.37 4.21 -3.53
CA ALA A 74 2.13 4.62 -4.91
C ALA A 74 0.82 5.40 -5.07
N LEU A 75 -0.26 4.93 -4.43
CA LEU A 75 -1.53 5.65 -4.36
C LEU A 75 -1.39 7.01 -3.68
N ALA A 76 -0.71 7.07 -2.53
CA ALA A 76 -0.49 8.29 -1.78
C ALA A 76 0.21 9.39 -2.59
N ILE A 77 1.23 9.03 -3.39
CA ILE A 77 2.00 9.97 -4.22
C ILE A 77 1.40 10.18 -5.62
N GLY A 78 0.34 9.44 -5.97
CA GLY A 78 -0.30 9.52 -7.29
C GLY A 78 0.50 8.88 -8.43
N ASP A 79 1.42 7.96 -8.13
CA ASP A 79 2.15 7.20 -9.14
C ASP A 79 1.24 6.11 -9.73
N LYS A 80 0.64 6.42 -10.88
CA LYS A 80 -0.28 5.52 -11.58
C LYS A 80 0.40 4.22 -12.04
N HIS A 81 1.66 4.29 -12.46
CA HIS A 81 2.36 3.11 -12.98
C HIS A 81 2.65 2.14 -11.85
N ALA A 82 3.24 2.65 -10.75
CA ALA A 82 3.48 1.82 -9.56
C ALA A 82 2.18 1.32 -8.92
N THR A 83 1.10 2.12 -8.96
CA THR A 83 -0.22 1.69 -8.48
C THR A 83 -0.76 0.49 -9.27
N LEU A 84 -0.69 0.53 -10.61
CA LEU A 84 -1.13 -0.58 -11.45
C LEU A 84 -0.28 -1.84 -11.23
N GLN A 85 1.04 -1.70 -11.12
CA GLN A 85 1.94 -2.82 -10.78
C GLN A 85 1.59 -3.42 -9.42
N GLY A 86 1.31 -2.58 -8.43
CA GLY A 86 0.87 -3.01 -7.11
C GLY A 86 -0.48 -3.73 -7.13
N CYS A 87 -1.45 -3.23 -7.89
CA CYS A 87 -2.75 -3.88 -8.05
C CYS A 87 -2.64 -5.26 -8.73
N ASP A 88 -1.78 -5.39 -9.75
CA ASP A 88 -1.47 -6.66 -10.39
C ASP A 88 -0.85 -7.66 -9.40
N TRP A 89 0.07 -7.19 -8.55
CA TRP A 89 0.63 -8.01 -7.48
C TRP A 89 -0.43 -8.44 -6.47
N VAL A 90 -1.31 -7.54 -6.03
CA VAL A 90 -2.41 -7.86 -5.10
C VAL A 90 -3.36 -8.91 -5.69
N HIS A 91 -3.61 -8.85 -7.00
CA HIS A 91 -4.45 -9.81 -7.70
C HIS A 91 -3.88 -11.23 -7.68
N HIS A 92 -2.57 -11.36 -7.94
CA HIS A 92 -1.92 -12.65 -8.11
C HIS A 92 -1.35 -13.26 -6.82
N PHE A 93 -0.84 -12.43 -5.91
CA PHE A 93 -0.02 -12.87 -4.77
C PHE A 93 -0.56 -12.43 -3.41
N GLY A 94 -1.27 -11.30 -3.35
CA GLY A 94 -1.71 -10.70 -2.08
C GLY A 94 -2.50 -11.67 -1.21
N GLN A 95 -2.05 -11.90 0.02
CA GLN A 95 -2.70 -12.76 1.02
C GLN A 95 -3.44 -11.89 2.03
N MET A 96 -4.65 -11.49 1.69
CA MET A 96 -5.46 -10.56 2.48
C MET A 96 -6.94 -10.89 2.41
N GLU A 97 -7.71 -10.28 3.31
CA GLU A 97 -9.16 -10.38 3.33
C GLU A 97 -9.78 -9.90 2.02
N GLU A 98 -10.85 -10.59 1.60
CA GLU A 98 -11.48 -10.34 0.30
C GLU A 98 -12.12 -8.94 0.21
N SER A 99 -12.55 -8.37 1.33
CA SER A 99 -13.01 -6.98 1.41
C SER A 99 -11.90 -5.99 1.06
N ARG A 100 -10.67 -6.22 1.53
CA ARG A 100 -9.50 -5.39 1.24
C ARG A 100 -9.07 -5.55 -0.22
N ARG A 101 -9.03 -6.79 -0.72
CA ARG A 101 -8.72 -7.08 -2.13
C ARG A 101 -9.70 -6.43 -3.10
N ARG A 102 -11.00 -6.35 -2.75
CA ARG A 102 -12.02 -5.67 -3.57
C ARG A 102 -11.72 -4.20 -3.83
N VAL A 103 -11.14 -3.48 -2.86
CA VAL A 103 -10.76 -2.06 -3.02
C VAL A 103 -9.70 -1.91 -4.11
N TYR A 104 -8.64 -2.72 -4.07
CA TYR A 104 -7.58 -2.69 -5.08
C TYR A 104 -8.10 -3.06 -6.48
N ARG A 105 -9.01 -4.04 -6.60
CA ARG A 105 -9.65 -4.34 -7.89
C ARG A 105 -10.48 -3.17 -8.41
N CYS A 106 -11.15 -2.43 -7.53
CA CYS A 106 -11.90 -1.24 -7.91
C CYS A 106 -10.96 -0.12 -8.37
N VAL A 107 -9.85 0.09 -7.67
CA VAL A 107 -8.78 1.04 -8.07
C VAL A 107 -8.21 0.70 -9.44
N ASP A 108 -7.85 -0.56 -9.68
CA ASP A 108 -7.33 -1.03 -10.97
C ASP A 108 -8.35 -0.81 -12.09
N GLY A 109 -9.61 -1.18 -11.84
CA GLY A 109 -10.73 -0.91 -12.74
C GLY A 109 -10.82 0.58 -13.10
N LEU A 110 -10.91 1.46 -12.11
CA LEU A 110 -11.00 2.91 -12.30
C LEU A 110 -9.82 3.51 -13.07
N LEU A 111 -8.60 3.01 -12.86
CA LEU A 111 -7.42 3.46 -13.60
C LEU A 111 -7.41 2.97 -15.05
N ASN A 112 -7.84 1.71 -15.28
CA ASN A 112 -7.92 1.12 -16.61
C ASN A 112 -9.16 1.55 -17.40
N MET A 113 -10.21 2.08 -16.76
CA MET A 113 -11.40 2.63 -17.41
C MET A 113 -11.11 3.77 -18.38
N HIS A 114 -10.04 4.54 -18.16
CA HIS A 114 -9.56 5.50 -19.15
C HIS A 114 -9.15 4.87 -20.50
N LYS A 115 -9.06 3.53 -20.58
CA LYS A 115 -8.80 2.79 -21.81
C LYS A 115 -10.05 2.18 -22.46
N THR A 116 -11.23 2.17 -21.83
CA THR A 116 -12.42 1.52 -22.42
C THR A 116 -13.74 2.08 -21.86
N GLU A 117 -14.56 2.69 -22.73
CA GLU A 117 -15.79 3.42 -22.35
C GLU A 117 -16.94 2.56 -21.76
N MET A 118 -16.79 1.23 -21.66
CA MET A 118 -17.87 0.30 -21.29
C MET A 118 -17.92 -0.15 -19.82
N PHE A 119 -17.13 0.43 -18.91
CA PHE A 119 -16.92 -0.18 -17.58
C PHE A 119 -17.70 0.45 -16.41
N HIS A 120 -18.37 1.59 -16.58
CA HIS A 120 -18.99 2.31 -15.45
C HIS A 120 -20.16 1.55 -14.80
N HIS A 121 -21.10 1.02 -15.60
CA HIS A 121 -22.30 0.37 -15.04
C HIS A 121 -21.99 -0.99 -14.40
N THR A 122 -20.99 -1.72 -14.91
CA THR A 122 -20.57 -3.02 -14.38
C THR A 122 -19.88 -2.88 -13.04
N LEU A 123 -19.11 -1.81 -12.80
CA LEU A 123 -18.40 -1.62 -11.54
C LEU A 123 -19.33 -1.28 -10.36
N GLU A 124 -20.41 -0.54 -10.59
CA GLU A 124 -21.45 -0.31 -9.57
C GLU A 124 -22.20 -1.59 -9.19
N LEU A 125 -22.31 -2.54 -10.13
CA LEU A 125 -22.89 -3.86 -9.87
C LEU A 125 -21.90 -4.83 -9.21
N MET A 126 -20.60 -4.64 -9.39
CA MET A 126 -19.53 -5.53 -8.88
C MET A 126 -18.94 -5.09 -7.54
N HIS A 127 -18.99 -3.79 -7.22
CA HIS A 127 -18.45 -3.22 -5.99
C HIS A 127 -19.56 -2.57 -5.18
N SER A 128 -19.47 -2.68 -3.85
CA SER A 128 -20.37 -1.91 -3.00
C SER A 128 -20.11 -0.41 -3.20
N THR A 129 -21.14 0.41 -2.97
CA THR A 129 -21.05 1.86 -3.08
C THR A 129 -19.91 2.42 -2.23
N GLU A 130 -19.68 1.87 -1.04
CA GLU A 130 -18.59 2.26 -0.15
C GLU A 130 -17.21 1.95 -0.75
N THR A 131 -17.07 0.79 -1.41
CA THR A 131 -15.81 0.37 -2.06
C THR A 131 -15.45 1.33 -3.20
N LEU A 132 -16.45 1.73 -3.99
CA LEU A 132 -16.26 2.66 -5.11
C LEU A 132 -15.83 4.05 -4.61
N TYR A 133 -16.52 4.60 -3.61
CA TYR A 133 -16.15 5.90 -3.04
C TYR A 133 -14.75 5.88 -2.42
N LEU A 134 -14.41 4.83 -1.66
CA LEU A 134 -13.07 4.66 -1.10
C LEU A 134 -12.00 4.63 -2.20
N ALA A 135 -12.19 3.82 -3.25
CA ALA A 135 -11.25 3.75 -4.37
C ALA A 135 -11.08 5.11 -5.07
N MET A 136 -12.17 5.86 -5.26
CA MET A 136 -12.12 7.21 -5.82
C MET A 136 -11.38 8.19 -4.91
N ASP A 137 -11.57 8.12 -3.59
CA ASP A 137 -10.90 8.99 -2.63
C ASP A 137 -9.41 8.67 -2.50
N LEU A 138 -9.02 7.39 -2.61
CA LEU A 138 -7.63 6.97 -2.74
C LEU A 138 -6.98 7.56 -4.00
N LEU A 139 -7.64 7.43 -5.16
CA LEU A 139 -7.14 7.97 -6.43
C LEU A 139 -7.05 9.50 -6.46
N LYS A 140 -7.97 10.17 -5.78
CA LYS A 140 -7.95 11.64 -5.60
C LYS A 140 -7.02 12.09 -4.48
N ARG A 141 -6.36 11.15 -3.78
CA ARG A 141 -5.49 11.39 -2.62
C ARG A 141 -6.17 12.14 -1.47
N LYS A 142 -7.50 11.99 -1.34
CA LYS A 142 -8.29 12.50 -0.21
C LYS A 142 -8.21 11.57 1.01
N GLN A 143 -7.99 10.29 0.75
CA GLN A 143 -7.68 9.29 1.75
C GLN A 143 -6.35 8.62 1.38
N ARG A 144 -5.57 8.26 2.40
CA ARG A 144 -4.30 7.53 2.27
C ARG A 144 -4.35 6.33 3.21
N PHE A 145 -3.54 5.31 2.92
CA PHE A 145 -3.27 4.20 3.84
C PHE A 145 -4.53 3.53 4.43
N PHE A 146 -5.56 3.32 3.60
CA PHE A 146 -6.84 2.79 4.09
C PHE A 146 -6.67 1.49 4.88
N GLY A 147 -7.38 1.38 6.00
CA GLY A 147 -7.31 0.21 6.88
C GLY A 147 -6.05 0.13 7.74
N LEU A 148 -5.09 1.05 7.59
CA LEU A 148 -3.96 1.18 8.52
C LEU A 148 -4.28 2.27 9.54
N ASP A 149 -4.42 1.88 10.80
CA ASP A 149 -4.52 2.85 11.89
C ASP A 149 -3.16 3.50 12.15
N GLU A 150 -3.16 4.69 12.75
CA GLU A 150 -1.92 5.30 13.24
C GLU A 150 -1.26 4.37 14.25
N LEU A 151 -0.01 3.99 13.98
CA LEU A 151 0.83 3.35 14.98
C LEU A 151 1.14 4.43 16.01
N GLY A 152 0.43 4.38 17.14
CA GLY A 152 0.45 5.42 18.15
C GLY A 152 1.86 5.84 18.55
N SER A 153 2.01 7.12 18.88
CA SER A 153 3.21 7.74 19.45
C SER A 153 3.67 7.17 20.80
N ASP A 154 2.99 6.12 21.30
CA ASP A 154 3.24 5.47 22.58
C ASP A 154 4.12 4.21 22.41
N LEU A 155 5.22 4.36 21.66
CA LEU A 155 6.36 3.43 21.68
C LEU A 155 7.52 4.01 22.49
#